data_AF-A0A924NZF5-F1
#
_entry.id   AF-A0A924NZF5-F1
#
_cell.length_a   1.000
_cell.length_b   1.000
_cell.length_c   1.000
_cell.angle_alpha   90.00
_cell.angle_beta   90.00
_cell.angle_gamma   90.00
#
_symmetry.space_group_name_H-M   'P 1'
#
loop_
_entity.id
_entity.type
_entity.pdbx_description
1 polymer ?
#
loop_
_entity_poly.entity_id
_entity_poly.type
_entity_poly.pdbx_seq_one_letter_code
_entity_poly.pdbx_strand_id
1 'polypeptide(L)'
;NVPFQLEHYHDGVVGGADVDIVQTLKQAIAVLQGKTDPALNPHGFTRRQALLLVAHMTGDIHQPLHMGSAYIGANGQFVVPAKKTDIDAVNIYESRGGNSLLLDDDKLEAMSRPLIPGESKPLPPGAQKWPTKPFHSYWDSTVVDYAMRRTSTKTPERFAQKVIDGKPLVAMNTGDATSWPYQWADDTLAAAKLAYADVTLGKRDSQPNKRGEIEHKFALDMGPNYPVPSSALARTQLIKGGYHLASLLQTIWP
;
A
#
# COMPACT_ATOMS: atom_id res chain seq x y z
N ASN A 1 4.19 -3.91 -8.73
CA ASN A 1 4.79 -3.33 -7.50
C ASN A 1 6.21 -3.82 -7.40
N VAL A 2 7.13 -2.97 -6.93
CA VAL A 2 8.56 -3.31 -6.91
C VAL A 2 8.89 -4.17 -5.68
N PRO A 3 10.01 -4.90 -5.65
CA PRO A 3 10.41 -5.68 -4.48
C PRO A 3 10.49 -4.79 -3.24
N PHE A 4 9.84 -5.19 -2.14
CA PHE A 4 9.81 -4.38 -0.91
C PHE A 4 11.20 -4.16 -0.30
N GLN A 5 12.19 -4.98 -0.66
CA GLN A 5 13.57 -4.85 -0.20
C GLN A 5 14.33 -3.69 -0.84
N LEU A 6 13.84 -3.13 -1.96
CA LEU A 6 14.50 -2.01 -2.62
C LEU A 6 14.50 -0.75 -1.75
N GLU A 7 15.56 0.04 -1.88
CA GLU A 7 15.67 1.36 -1.24
C GLU A 7 15.02 2.46 -2.08
N HIS A 8 15.10 2.34 -3.40
CA HIS A 8 14.68 3.37 -4.33
C HIS A 8 13.79 2.81 -5.44
N TYR A 9 12.77 3.58 -5.80
CA TYR A 9 12.04 3.43 -7.05
C TYR A 9 12.77 4.21 -8.17
N HIS A 10 12.79 3.62 -9.37
CA HIS A 10 13.22 4.33 -10.57
C HIS A 10 12.51 3.75 -11.81
N ASP A 11 12.53 4.49 -12.91
CA ASP A 11 11.94 4.02 -14.17
C ASP A 11 12.62 2.71 -14.63
N GLY A 12 11.82 1.76 -15.11
CA GLY A 12 12.31 0.45 -15.58
C GLY A 12 12.78 -0.50 -14.46
N VAL A 13 12.59 -0.16 -13.18
CA VAL A 13 12.87 -1.05 -12.06
C VAL A 13 12.07 -2.36 -12.17
N VAL A 14 12.68 -3.48 -11.73
CA VAL A 14 12.00 -4.78 -11.73
C VAL A 14 10.74 -4.72 -10.87
N GLY A 15 9.62 -5.22 -11.40
CA GLY A 15 8.30 -5.14 -10.75
C GLY A 15 7.54 -3.82 -10.98
N GLY A 16 8.20 -2.81 -11.56
CA GLY A 16 7.57 -1.58 -12.05
C GLY A 16 6.93 -1.76 -13.42
N ALA A 17 6.15 -0.76 -13.84
CA ALA A 17 5.52 -0.71 -15.16
C ALA A 17 5.45 0.74 -15.67
N ASP A 18 5.45 0.91 -16.98
CA ASP A 18 5.40 2.25 -17.61
C ASP A 18 4.13 3.04 -17.27
N VAL A 19 3.10 2.33 -16.76
CA VAL A 19 1.80 2.88 -16.33
C VAL A 19 1.49 2.56 -14.87
N ASP A 20 2.53 2.51 -14.02
CA ASP A 20 2.34 2.33 -12.58
C ASP A 20 1.85 3.62 -11.87
N ILE A 21 1.65 3.53 -10.55
CA ILE A 21 1.11 4.62 -9.74
C ILE A 21 2.00 5.88 -9.77
N VAL A 22 3.32 5.73 -9.82
CA VAL A 22 4.28 6.86 -9.85
C VAL A 22 4.13 7.59 -11.18
N GLN A 23 4.14 6.85 -12.29
CA GLN A 23 3.99 7.43 -13.62
C GLN A 23 2.61 8.06 -13.82
N THR A 24 1.56 7.41 -13.33
CA THR A 24 0.18 7.92 -13.45
C THR A 24 -0.02 9.19 -12.64
N LEU A 25 0.51 9.26 -11.41
CA LEU A 25 0.49 10.48 -10.59
C LEU A 25 1.24 11.63 -11.28
N LYS A 26 2.44 11.36 -11.81
CA LYS A 26 3.24 12.36 -12.55
C LYS A 26 2.46 12.96 -13.73
N GLN A 27 1.79 12.12 -14.51
CA GLN A 27 0.94 12.55 -15.63
C GLN A 27 -0.28 13.36 -15.16
N ALA A 28 -0.98 12.89 -14.12
CA ALA A 28 -2.12 13.60 -13.56
C ALA A 28 -1.73 14.98 -13.00
N ILE A 29 -0.59 15.08 -12.29
CA ILE A 29 -0.04 16.35 -11.81
C ILE A 29 0.28 17.28 -12.99
N ALA A 30 0.92 16.78 -14.05
CA ALA A 30 1.21 17.58 -15.24
C ALA A 30 -0.07 18.16 -15.88
N VAL A 31 -1.13 17.35 -16.00
CA VAL A 31 -2.45 17.79 -16.51
C VAL A 31 -3.06 18.88 -15.63
N LEU A 32 -2.97 18.75 -14.31
CA LEU A 32 -3.46 19.78 -13.38
C LEU A 32 -2.66 21.08 -13.46
N GLN A 33 -1.36 21.01 -13.77
CA GLN A 33 -0.52 22.16 -14.10
C GLN A 33 -0.79 22.73 -15.51
N GLY A 34 -1.75 22.19 -16.26
CA GLY A 34 -2.10 22.65 -17.61
C GLY A 34 -1.22 22.11 -18.72
N LYS A 35 -0.32 21.17 -18.44
CA LYS A 35 0.53 20.51 -19.43
C LYS A 35 -0.22 19.31 -20.02
N THR A 36 -0.81 19.48 -21.21
CA THR A 36 -1.72 18.49 -21.81
C THR A 36 -1.22 17.91 -23.14
N ASP A 37 0.04 18.16 -23.50
CA ASP A 37 0.64 17.58 -24.71
C ASP A 37 0.59 16.05 -24.67
N PRO A 38 0.41 15.36 -25.81
CA PRO A 38 0.28 13.89 -25.84
C PRO A 38 1.41 13.12 -25.16
N ALA A 39 2.62 13.68 -25.12
CA ALA A 39 3.76 13.09 -24.43
C ALA A 39 3.61 13.10 -22.89
N LEU A 40 2.89 14.08 -22.33
CA LEU A 40 2.67 14.25 -20.88
C LEU A 40 1.31 13.73 -20.43
N ASN A 41 0.35 13.61 -21.36
CA ASN A 41 -0.99 13.09 -21.13
C ASN A 41 -1.35 11.99 -22.15
N PRO A 42 -0.61 10.87 -22.18
CA PRO A 42 -0.83 9.81 -23.18
C PRO A 42 -2.20 9.13 -23.04
N HIS A 43 -2.82 9.23 -21.87
CA HIS A 43 -4.16 8.68 -21.60
C HIS A 43 -5.31 9.68 -21.84
N GLY A 44 -5.00 10.93 -22.21
CA GLY A 44 -6.02 11.94 -22.49
C GLY A 44 -6.86 12.31 -21.27
N PHE A 45 -6.29 12.31 -20.06
CA PHE A 45 -6.99 12.72 -18.85
C PHE A 45 -7.49 14.16 -18.96
N THR A 46 -8.76 14.36 -18.63
CA THR A 46 -9.31 15.68 -18.33
C THR A 46 -8.80 16.17 -16.98
N ARG A 47 -8.83 17.49 -16.73
CA ARG A 47 -8.50 18.05 -15.41
C ARG A 47 -9.33 17.43 -14.26
N ARG A 48 -10.60 17.10 -14.52
CA ARG A 48 -11.46 16.43 -13.54
C ARG A 48 -10.97 15.02 -13.22
N GLN A 49 -10.62 14.23 -14.23
CA GLN A 49 -10.06 12.89 -14.02
C GLN A 49 -8.71 12.97 -13.31
N ALA A 50 -7.83 13.88 -13.72
CA ALA A 50 -6.55 14.10 -13.09
C ALA A 50 -6.67 14.46 -11.60
N LEU A 51 -7.63 15.32 -11.24
CA LEU A 51 -7.89 15.66 -9.83
C LEU A 51 -8.36 14.44 -9.02
N LEU A 52 -9.27 13.64 -9.57
CA LEU A 52 -9.74 12.41 -8.90
C LEU A 52 -8.58 11.41 -8.71
N LEU A 53 -7.74 11.24 -9.73
CA LEU A 53 -6.57 10.38 -9.68
C LEU A 53 -5.57 10.87 -8.63
N VAL A 54 -5.24 12.17 -8.61
CA VAL A 54 -4.33 12.75 -7.59
C VAL A 54 -4.89 12.54 -6.19
N ALA A 55 -6.17 12.82 -5.95
CA ALA A 55 -6.77 12.65 -4.62
C ALA A 55 -6.76 11.19 -4.14
N HIS A 56 -7.01 10.24 -5.05
CA HIS A 56 -7.03 8.81 -4.74
C HIS A 56 -5.61 8.24 -4.59
N MET A 57 -4.79 8.41 -5.63
CA MET A 57 -3.48 7.78 -5.74
C MET A 57 -2.45 8.38 -4.80
N THR A 58 -2.63 9.63 -4.34
CA THR A 58 -1.78 10.15 -3.25
C THR A 58 -2.03 9.39 -1.94
N GLY A 59 -3.24 8.89 -1.70
CA GLY A 59 -3.49 7.97 -0.58
C GLY A 59 -2.83 6.61 -0.81
N ASP A 60 -3.09 6.01 -1.97
CA ASP A 60 -2.59 4.68 -2.32
C ASP A 60 -1.06 4.59 -2.34
N ILE A 61 -0.36 5.59 -2.88
CA ILE A 61 1.10 5.56 -2.93
C ILE A 61 1.74 5.56 -1.54
N HIS A 62 1.03 6.01 -0.50
CA HIS A 62 1.49 5.94 0.90
C HIS A 62 1.13 4.61 1.59
N GLN A 63 0.32 3.74 0.96
CA GLN A 63 0.04 2.40 1.45
C GLN A 63 1.28 1.51 1.18
N PRO A 64 1.99 0.99 2.22
CA PRO A 64 3.25 0.26 2.05
C PRO A 64 3.25 -0.83 0.96
N LEU A 65 2.18 -1.62 0.88
CA LEU A 65 2.03 -2.75 -0.03
C LEU A 65 1.60 -2.35 -1.46
N HIS A 66 1.18 -1.10 -1.67
CA HIS A 66 0.93 -0.55 -3.01
C HIS A 66 2.23 -0.18 -3.72
N MET A 67 3.32 0.03 -2.99
CA MET A 67 4.67 0.22 -3.55
C MET A 67 5.56 -1.02 -3.43
N GLY A 68 5.63 -1.62 -2.24
CA GLY A 68 6.50 -2.76 -1.95
C GLY A 68 5.76 -4.10 -1.95
N SER A 69 6.10 -4.98 -2.89
CA SER A 69 5.58 -6.33 -2.99
C SER A 69 6.62 -7.37 -2.62
N ALA A 70 6.18 -8.45 -1.97
CA ALA A 70 7.00 -9.64 -1.81
C ALA A 70 7.08 -10.42 -3.12
N TYR A 71 8.29 -10.89 -3.43
CA TYR A 71 8.55 -11.95 -4.38
C TYR A 71 9.01 -13.18 -3.61
N ILE A 72 8.49 -14.36 -3.94
CA ILE A 72 8.74 -15.59 -3.20
C ILE A 72 9.50 -16.54 -4.11
N GLY A 73 10.68 -17.00 -3.67
CA GLY A 73 11.43 -18.06 -4.36
C GLY A 73 10.76 -19.43 -4.16
N ALA A 74 11.08 -20.39 -5.04
CA ALA A 74 10.58 -21.77 -4.92
C ALA A 74 10.94 -22.45 -3.57
N ASN A 75 11.97 -21.95 -2.88
CA ASN A 75 12.36 -22.36 -1.54
C ASN A 75 11.48 -21.78 -0.41
N GLY A 76 10.45 -20.99 -0.73
CA GLY A 76 9.55 -20.38 0.25
C GLY A 76 10.14 -19.17 0.98
N GLN A 77 11.18 -18.54 0.44
CA GLN A 77 11.79 -17.33 1.01
C GLN A 77 11.45 -16.09 0.20
N PHE A 78 11.46 -14.92 0.86
CA PHE A 78 11.42 -13.66 0.14
C PHE A 78 12.71 -13.45 -0.65
N VAL A 79 12.60 -13.05 -1.91
CA VAL A 79 13.72 -12.83 -2.83
C VAL A 79 13.59 -11.48 -3.52
N VAL A 80 14.67 -11.00 -4.12
CA VAL A 80 14.68 -9.85 -5.03
C VAL A 80 14.98 -10.38 -6.43
N PRO A 81 14.02 -10.36 -7.38
CA PRO A 81 14.29 -10.73 -8.76
C PRO A 81 15.31 -9.78 -9.39
N ALA A 82 16.28 -10.31 -10.14
CA ALA A 82 17.33 -9.51 -10.77
C ALA A 82 16.85 -8.87 -12.08
N LYS A 83 15.93 -9.54 -12.78
CA LYS A 83 15.30 -9.07 -14.01
C LYS A 83 13.83 -9.49 -14.07
N LYS A 84 13.05 -8.78 -14.89
CA LYS A 84 11.61 -9.03 -15.05
C LYS A 84 11.31 -10.49 -15.47
N THR A 85 12.17 -11.10 -16.28
CA THR A 85 11.98 -12.49 -16.75
C THR A 85 12.24 -13.56 -15.69
N ASP A 86 12.80 -13.19 -14.53
CA ASP A 86 12.94 -14.14 -13.42
C ASP A 86 11.58 -14.43 -12.74
N ILE A 87 10.61 -13.51 -12.88
CA ILE A 87 9.26 -13.65 -12.33
C ILE A 87 8.44 -14.53 -13.30
N ASP A 88 8.57 -15.84 -13.12
CA ASP A 88 8.08 -16.86 -14.05
C ASP A 88 6.91 -17.70 -13.49
N ALA A 89 6.50 -17.44 -12.24
CA ALA A 89 5.52 -18.24 -11.50
C ALA A 89 5.90 -19.74 -11.39
N VAL A 90 7.19 -20.05 -11.48
CA VAL A 90 7.75 -21.40 -11.29
C VAL A 90 8.88 -21.37 -10.27
N ASN A 91 9.85 -20.49 -10.48
CA ASN A 91 11.00 -20.27 -9.60
C ASN A 91 10.81 -19.05 -8.72
N ILE A 92 10.18 -17.98 -9.24
CA ILE A 92 9.84 -16.79 -8.48
C ILE A 92 8.37 -16.42 -8.69
N TYR A 93 7.66 -16.29 -7.58
CA TYR A 93 6.24 -15.95 -7.52
C TYR A 93 6.06 -14.50 -7.08
N GLU A 94 5.19 -13.76 -7.75
CA GLU A 94 4.79 -12.43 -7.30
C GLU A 94 3.63 -12.53 -6.28
N SER A 95 3.76 -11.86 -5.13
CA SER A 95 2.70 -11.84 -4.11
C SER A 95 1.49 -10.96 -4.49
N ARG A 96 1.58 -10.23 -5.60
CA ARG A 96 0.59 -9.25 -6.09
C ARG A 96 0.27 -8.20 -5.04
N GLY A 97 1.31 -7.54 -4.50
CA GLY A 97 1.19 -6.54 -3.44
C GLY A 97 0.65 -7.15 -2.13
N GLY A 98 0.98 -8.41 -1.84
CA GLY A 98 0.48 -9.12 -0.65
C GLY A 98 -0.92 -9.74 -0.80
N ASN A 99 -1.57 -9.68 -1.97
CA ASN A 99 -2.87 -10.32 -2.17
C ASN A 99 -2.80 -11.85 -2.15
N SER A 100 -1.65 -12.42 -2.55
CA SER A 100 -1.40 -13.87 -2.47
C SER A 100 -0.90 -14.33 -1.11
N LEU A 101 -0.71 -13.44 -0.13
CA LEU A 101 -0.26 -13.78 1.22
C LEU A 101 -1.46 -13.81 2.15
N LEU A 102 -1.75 -14.97 2.74
CA LEU A 102 -2.99 -15.23 3.46
C LEU A 102 -2.74 -15.36 4.96
N LEU A 103 -3.35 -14.46 5.71
CA LEU A 103 -3.39 -14.49 7.17
C LEU A 103 -4.54 -15.37 7.63
N ASP A 104 -4.34 -16.12 8.70
CA ASP A 104 -5.44 -16.78 9.41
C ASP A 104 -6.29 -15.73 10.16
N ASP A 105 -7.60 -15.65 9.85
CA ASP A 105 -8.47 -14.58 10.35
C ASP A 105 -8.79 -14.73 11.85
N ASP A 106 -8.96 -15.96 12.34
CA ASP A 106 -9.23 -16.24 13.75
C ASP A 106 -8.00 -15.98 14.62
N LYS A 107 -6.81 -16.39 14.15
CA LYS A 107 -5.53 -16.10 14.80
C LYS A 107 -5.28 -14.60 14.86
N LEU A 108 -5.57 -13.88 13.78
CA LEU A 108 -5.44 -12.43 13.71
C LEU A 108 -6.37 -11.73 14.72
N GLU A 109 -7.63 -12.15 14.81
CA GLU A 109 -8.60 -11.61 15.76
C GLU A 109 -8.17 -11.85 17.22
N ALA A 110 -7.77 -13.09 17.53
CA ALA A 110 -7.29 -13.46 18.86
C ALA A 110 -6.04 -12.66 19.29
N MET A 111 -5.10 -12.47 18.37
CA MET A 111 -3.87 -11.70 18.59
C MET A 111 -4.15 -10.20 18.77
N SER A 112 -5.08 -9.64 17.98
CA SER A 112 -5.36 -8.20 17.98
C SER A 112 -6.18 -7.76 19.20
N ARG A 113 -7.08 -8.61 19.70
CA ARG A 113 -8.02 -8.29 20.79
C ARG A 113 -7.37 -7.71 22.05
N PRO A 114 -6.28 -8.27 22.61
CA PRO A 114 -5.64 -7.69 23.80
C PRO A 114 -4.77 -6.45 23.50
N LEU A 115 -4.43 -6.20 22.23
CA LEU A 115 -3.45 -5.16 21.83
C LEU A 115 -4.10 -3.88 21.29
N ILE A 116 -5.29 -4.00 20.69
CA ILE A 116 -5.97 -2.88 20.02
C ILE A 116 -7.23 -2.49 20.81
N PRO A 117 -7.30 -1.26 21.35
CA PRO A 117 -8.42 -0.82 22.17
C PRO A 117 -9.72 -0.72 21.35
N GLY A 118 -10.86 -1.02 21.96
CA GLY A 118 -12.19 -0.99 21.32
C GLY A 118 -12.66 -2.35 20.84
N GLU A 119 -13.81 -2.38 20.17
CA GLU A 119 -14.44 -3.61 19.67
C GLU A 119 -14.31 -3.73 18.15
N SER A 120 -14.23 -4.96 17.66
CA SER A 120 -14.29 -5.27 16.23
C SER A 120 -15.67 -4.90 15.69
N LYS A 121 -15.71 -4.35 14.47
CA LYS A 121 -17.00 -4.15 13.78
C LYS A 121 -17.56 -5.51 13.36
N PRO A 122 -18.82 -5.82 13.68
CA PRO A 122 -19.44 -7.05 13.21
C PRO A 122 -19.54 -7.04 11.68
N LEU A 123 -19.51 -8.22 11.08
CA LEU A 123 -19.79 -8.38 9.66
C LEU A 123 -21.21 -7.88 9.34
N PRO A 124 -21.43 -7.23 8.18
CA PRO A 124 -22.77 -6.86 7.75
C PRO A 124 -23.71 -8.07 7.71
N PRO A 125 -25.03 -7.89 7.92
CA PRO A 125 -25.99 -8.98 7.78
C PRO A 125 -25.86 -9.68 6.43
N GLY A 126 -25.72 -11.01 6.44
CA GLY A 126 -25.55 -11.83 5.23
C GLY A 126 -24.12 -11.90 4.67
N ALA A 127 -23.15 -11.23 5.29
CA ALA A 127 -21.75 -11.35 4.88
C ALA A 127 -21.13 -12.67 5.38
N GLN A 128 -20.37 -13.32 4.51
CA GLN A 128 -19.63 -14.55 4.84
C GLN A 128 -18.30 -14.22 5.53
N LYS A 129 -18.00 -14.88 6.65
CA LYS A 129 -16.66 -14.89 7.25
C LYS A 129 -15.76 -15.82 6.42
N TRP A 130 -14.62 -15.30 6.00
CA TRP A 130 -13.59 -16.09 5.32
C TRP A 130 -12.55 -16.58 6.33
N PRO A 131 -12.02 -17.81 6.19
CA PRO A 131 -11.04 -18.34 7.13
C PRO A 131 -9.68 -17.62 7.02
N THR A 132 -9.43 -16.95 5.90
CA THR A 132 -8.19 -16.20 5.68
C THR A 132 -8.47 -14.81 5.15
N LYS A 133 -7.52 -13.91 5.43
CA LYS A 133 -7.52 -12.53 4.97
C LYS A 133 -6.24 -12.24 4.18
N PRO A 134 -6.32 -11.71 2.95
CA PRO A 134 -5.12 -11.26 2.24
C PRO A 134 -4.36 -10.19 3.04
N PHE A 135 -3.03 -10.28 3.06
CA PHE A 135 -2.17 -9.31 3.74
C PHE A 135 -2.39 -7.89 3.21
N HIS A 136 -2.62 -7.76 1.90
CA HIS A 136 -3.04 -6.51 1.27
C HIS A 136 -4.31 -5.93 1.91
N SER A 137 -5.38 -6.72 1.99
CA SER A 137 -6.66 -6.30 2.56
C SER A 137 -6.55 -5.95 4.05
N TYR A 138 -5.69 -6.67 4.79
CA TYR A 138 -5.36 -6.32 6.17
C TYR A 138 -4.76 -4.91 6.28
N TRP A 139 -3.85 -4.54 5.39
CA TRP A 139 -3.24 -3.20 5.34
C TRP A 139 -4.19 -2.11 4.83
N ASP A 140 -5.05 -2.41 3.86
CA ASP A 140 -6.02 -1.43 3.34
C ASP A 140 -7.10 -1.05 4.36
N SER A 141 -7.49 -2.00 5.22
CA SER A 141 -8.70 -1.85 6.05
C SER A 141 -8.46 -2.04 7.54
N THR A 142 -7.82 -3.14 7.92
CA THR A 142 -7.76 -3.57 9.33
C THR A 142 -6.77 -2.70 10.12
N VAL A 143 -5.57 -2.47 9.60
CA VAL A 143 -4.60 -1.58 10.27
C VAL A 143 -5.04 -0.12 10.30
N VAL A 144 -5.85 0.32 9.32
CA VAL A 144 -6.42 1.66 9.27
C VAL A 144 -7.44 1.85 10.40
N ASP A 145 -8.34 0.87 10.60
CA ASP A 145 -9.23 0.85 11.76
C ASP A 145 -8.45 0.86 13.08
N TYR A 146 -7.38 0.05 13.17
CA TYR A 146 -6.52 -0.01 14.35
C TYR A 146 -5.81 1.33 14.62
N ALA A 147 -5.32 2.00 13.58
CA ALA A 147 -4.70 3.32 13.67
C ALA A 147 -5.67 4.37 14.24
N MET A 148 -6.92 4.37 13.76
CA MET A 148 -7.96 5.27 14.27
C MET A 148 -8.32 4.96 15.72
N ARG A 149 -8.53 3.68 16.06
CA ARG A 149 -8.87 3.22 17.41
C ARG A 149 -7.80 3.54 18.44
N ARG A 150 -6.52 3.31 18.10
CA ARG A 150 -5.37 3.67 18.94
C ARG A 150 -5.15 5.18 19.04
N THR A 151 -5.76 5.95 18.14
CA THR A 151 -5.84 7.42 18.22
C THR A 151 -7.11 7.87 18.98
N SER A 152 -7.91 6.94 19.54
CA SER A 152 -9.20 7.21 20.20
C SER A 152 -10.21 7.91 19.29
N THR A 153 -10.21 7.56 18.01
CA THR A 153 -11.10 8.09 16.98
C THR A 153 -11.84 6.93 16.29
N LYS A 154 -13.03 7.22 15.74
CA LYS A 154 -13.90 6.20 15.12
C LYS A 154 -14.28 6.51 13.66
N THR A 155 -13.97 7.70 13.19
CA THR A 155 -14.28 8.14 11.81
C THR A 155 -13.06 8.84 11.21
N PRO A 156 -12.91 8.83 9.88
CA PRO A 156 -11.83 9.54 9.19
C PRO A 156 -11.78 11.03 9.55
N GLU A 157 -12.93 11.70 9.68
CA GLU A 157 -13.01 13.14 9.96
C GLU A 157 -12.47 13.45 11.37
N ARG A 158 -12.84 12.65 12.38
CA ARG A 158 -12.33 12.82 13.74
C ARG A 158 -10.85 12.48 13.83
N PHE A 159 -10.39 11.47 13.09
CA PHE A 159 -8.98 11.14 12.98
C PHE A 159 -8.20 12.32 12.38
N ALA A 160 -8.65 12.85 11.24
CA ALA A 160 -8.02 13.98 10.57
C ALA A 160 -7.98 15.22 11.47
N GLN A 161 -9.09 15.57 12.12
CA GLN A 161 -9.12 16.71 13.05
C GLN A 161 -8.11 16.54 14.18
N LYS A 162 -8.07 15.36 14.82
CA LYS A 162 -7.14 15.09 15.92
C LYS A 162 -5.67 15.12 15.46
N VAL A 163 -5.39 14.70 14.23
CA VAL A 163 -4.06 14.82 13.62
C VAL A 163 -3.70 16.31 13.43
N ILE A 164 -4.59 17.10 12.83
CA ILE A 164 -4.38 18.53 12.58
C ILE A 164 -4.11 19.27 13.90
N ASP A 165 -4.93 19.03 14.92
CA ASP A 165 -4.77 19.62 16.26
C ASP A 165 -3.42 19.26 16.89
N GLY A 166 -2.91 18.07 16.60
CA GLY A 166 -1.63 17.57 17.07
C GLY A 166 -0.41 18.13 16.35
N LYS A 167 -0.59 18.90 15.26
CA LYS A 167 0.48 19.56 14.48
C LYS A 167 1.69 18.64 14.21
N PRO A 168 1.50 17.48 13.56
CA PRO A 168 2.58 16.55 13.29
C PRO A 168 3.69 17.20 12.46
N LEU A 169 4.93 16.79 12.72
CA LEU A 169 6.05 17.07 11.82
C LEU A 169 5.98 16.09 10.65
N VAL A 170 5.81 16.64 9.45
CA VAL A 170 5.82 15.88 8.20
C VAL A 170 6.93 16.46 7.33
N ALA A 171 7.84 15.61 6.87
CA ALA A 171 8.85 16.02 5.90
C ALA A 171 8.14 16.34 4.59
N MET A 172 8.23 17.59 4.14
CA MET A 172 7.54 18.04 2.93
C MET A 172 8.40 17.80 1.68
N ASN A 173 7.72 17.76 0.55
CA ASN A 173 8.34 17.52 -0.75
C ASN A 173 9.25 18.68 -1.16
N THR A 174 10.25 18.37 -1.98
CA THR A 174 11.17 19.38 -2.55
C THR A 174 11.18 19.32 -4.07
N GLY A 175 11.56 20.43 -4.72
CA GLY A 175 11.64 20.51 -6.18
C GLY A 175 10.27 20.56 -6.88
N ASP A 176 10.26 20.23 -8.18
CA ASP A 176 9.06 20.28 -9.01
C ASP A 176 8.01 19.24 -8.60
N ALA A 177 6.74 19.62 -8.56
CA ALA A 177 5.63 18.77 -8.14
C ALA A 177 5.53 17.43 -8.90
N THR A 178 5.91 17.40 -10.18
CA THR A 178 5.91 16.18 -11.00
C THR A 178 6.98 15.16 -10.58
N SER A 179 7.95 15.56 -9.76
CA SER A 179 8.97 14.67 -9.16
C SER A 179 8.55 14.08 -7.82
N TRP A 180 7.51 14.62 -7.16
CA TRP A 180 7.12 14.21 -5.81
C TRP A 180 6.65 12.76 -5.70
N PRO A 181 5.96 12.17 -6.70
CA PRO A 181 5.62 10.75 -6.65
C PRO A 181 6.82 9.81 -6.47
N TYR A 182 8.00 10.16 -6.97
CA TYR A 182 9.23 9.37 -6.73
C TYR A 182 9.68 9.45 -5.27
N GLN A 183 9.60 10.64 -4.66
CA GLN A 183 9.93 10.83 -3.24
C GLN A 183 8.97 10.03 -2.35
N TRP A 184 7.68 10.01 -2.69
CA TRP A 184 6.66 9.24 -1.96
C TRP A 184 6.85 7.73 -2.12
N ALA A 185 7.25 7.29 -3.31
CA ALA A 185 7.59 5.89 -3.58
C ALA A 185 8.73 5.41 -2.69
N ASP A 186 9.83 6.17 -2.60
CA ASP A 186 10.99 5.83 -1.77
C ASP A 186 10.64 5.79 -0.27
N ASP A 187 9.91 6.79 0.24
CA ASP A 187 9.43 6.80 1.63
C ASP A 187 8.54 5.59 1.93
N THR A 188 7.68 5.23 0.98
CA THR A 188 6.76 4.11 1.13
C THR A 188 7.49 2.77 1.03
N LEU A 189 8.57 2.66 0.25
CA LEU A 189 9.42 1.46 0.24
C LEU A 189 10.11 1.25 1.58
N ALA A 190 10.57 2.32 2.23
CA ALA A 190 11.08 2.23 3.61
C ALA A 190 9.98 1.72 4.56
N ALA A 191 8.73 2.17 4.40
CA ALA A 191 7.60 1.66 5.16
C ALA A 191 7.25 0.19 4.81
N ALA A 192 7.39 -0.22 3.55
CA ALA A 192 7.14 -1.59 3.12
C ALA A 192 8.11 -2.58 3.80
N LYS A 193 9.39 -2.23 3.94
CA LYS A 193 10.36 -3.02 4.71
C LYS A 193 9.87 -3.29 6.13
N LEU A 194 9.33 -2.27 6.80
CA LEU A 194 8.76 -2.40 8.14
C LEU A 194 7.47 -3.23 8.15
N ALA A 195 6.64 -3.14 7.11
CA ALA A 195 5.45 -3.97 6.97
C ALA A 195 5.80 -5.46 6.88
N TYR A 196 6.89 -5.83 6.20
CA TYR A 196 7.33 -7.22 6.07
C TYR A 196 8.31 -7.69 7.17
N ALA A 197 8.68 -6.83 8.14
CA ALA A 197 9.76 -7.13 9.10
C ALA A 197 9.44 -8.25 10.10
N ASP A 198 8.16 -8.42 10.46
CA ASP A 198 7.70 -9.37 11.47
C ASP A 198 6.59 -10.28 10.92
N VAL A 199 6.79 -10.73 9.66
CA VAL A 199 5.95 -11.74 9.01
C VAL A 199 6.80 -12.91 8.54
N THR A 200 6.23 -14.11 8.55
CA THR A 200 6.89 -15.35 8.12
C THR A 200 6.04 -16.06 7.09
N LEU A 201 6.64 -16.44 5.96
CA LEU A 201 5.99 -17.25 4.94
C LEU A 201 5.73 -18.66 5.47
N GLY A 202 4.49 -19.10 5.31
CA GLY A 202 4.06 -20.46 5.57
C GLY A 202 3.90 -21.27 4.27
N LYS A 203 3.09 -22.32 4.37
CA LYS A 203 2.87 -23.27 3.28
C LYS A 203 2.29 -22.58 2.03
N ARG A 204 2.82 -22.96 0.86
CA ARG A 204 2.21 -22.64 -0.45
C ARG A 204 1.01 -23.54 -0.71
N ASP A 205 -0.08 -22.92 -1.14
CA ASP A 205 -1.25 -23.56 -1.75
C ASP A 205 -1.35 -23.14 -3.21
N SER A 206 -1.72 -24.06 -4.10
CA SER A 206 -1.74 -23.81 -5.54
C SER A 206 -2.97 -24.46 -6.14
N GLN A 207 -3.91 -23.64 -6.60
CA GLN A 207 -5.21 -24.10 -7.07
C GLN A 207 -5.58 -23.37 -8.37
N PRO A 208 -6.28 -24.05 -9.30
CA PRO A 208 -6.79 -23.38 -10.49
C PRO A 208 -7.82 -22.30 -10.09
N ASN A 209 -7.69 -21.11 -10.66
CA ASN A 209 -8.67 -20.06 -10.54
C ASN A 209 -9.90 -20.35 -11.44
N LYS A 210 -10.91 -19.47 -11.42
CA LYS A 210 -12.13 -19.62 -12.24
C LYS A 210 -11.87 -19.67 -13.76
N ARG A 211 -10.68 -19.25 -14.21
CA ARG A 211 -10.23 -19.26 -15.61
C ARG A 211 -9.35 -20.47 -15.93
N GLY A 212 -9.10 -21.35 -14.97
CA GLY A 212 -8.25 -22.53 -15.11
C GLY A 212 -6.74 -22.26 -14.95
N GLU A 213 -6.34 -21.02 -14.64
CA GLU A 213 -4.94 -20.68 -14.42
C GLU A 213 -4.53 -21.06 -12.99
N ILE A 214 -3.34 -21.61 -12.80
CA ILE A 214 -2.84 -21.95 -11.47
C ILE A 214 -2.56 -20.65 -10.69
N GLU A 215 -3.28 -20.45 -9.60
CA GLU A 215 -3.07 -19.37 -8.67
C GLU A 215 -2.27 -19.87 -7.47
N HIS A 216 -1.16 -19.20 -7.17
CA HIS A 216 -0.31 -19.50 -6.02
C HIS A 216 -0.66 -18.56 -4.85
N LYS A 217 -0.98 -19.16 -3.71
CA LYS A 217 -1.21 -18.48 -2.44
C LYS A 217 -0.27 -19.03 -1.39
N PHE A 218 0.09 -18.21 -0.41
CA PHE A 218 1.03 -18.56 0.63
C PHE A 218 0.40 -18.20 1.96
N ALA A 219 0.37 -19.14 2.91
CA ALA A 219 0.07 -18.77 4.28
C ALA A 219 1.09 -17.73 4.76
N LEU A 220 0.65 -16.79 5.60
CA LEU A 220 1.49 -15.77 6.19
C LEU A 220 1.19 -15.71 7.68
N ASP A 221 2.22 -15.93 8.48
CA ASP A 221 2.18 -15.73 9.92
C ASP A 221 2.75 -14.36 10.28
N MET A 222 2.27 -13.80 11.38
CA MET A 222 2.76 -12.55 11.95
C MET A 222 3.29 -12.78 13.36
N GLY A 223 4.28 -12.00 13.78
CA GLY A 223 4.70 -11.98 15.17
C GLY A 223 3.59 -11.50 16.11
N PRO A 224 3.65 -11.88 17.40
CA PRO A 224 2.54 -11.69 18.34
C PRO A 224 2.19 -10.23 18.62
N ASN A 225 3.13 -9.30 18.38
CA ASN A 225 2.90 -7.87 18.60
C ASN A 225 2.54 -7.11 17.32
N TYR A 226 2.54 -7.77 16.15
CA TYR A 226 2.43 -7.14 14.84
C TYR A 226 1.32 -6.08 14.68
N PRO A 227 0.10 -6.25 15.24
CA PRO A 227 -0.96 -5.23 15.14
C PRO A 227 -0.59 -3.84 15.67
N VAL A 228 0.34 -3.74 16.62
CA VAL A 228 0.74 -2.49 17.26
C VAL A 228 1.69 -1.65 16.39
N PRO A 229 2.86 -2.14 15.94
CA PRO A 229 3.73 -1.38 15.03
C PRO A 229 3.08 -1.17 13.66
N SER A 230 2.31 -2.14 13.13
CA SER A 230 1.65 -1.98 11.83
C SER A 230 0.62 -0.84 11.84
N SER A 231 -0.21 -0.74 12.88
CA SER A 231 -1.17 0.36 13.04
C SER A 231 -0.50 1.72 13.31
N ALA A 232 0.66 1.74 13.99
CA ALA A 232 1.43 2.98 14.16
C ALA A 232 2.05 3.44 12.83
N LEU A 233 2.53 2.50 12.01
CA LEU A 233 3.04 2.79 10.68
C LEU A 233 1.92 3.28 9.75
N ALA A 234 0.78 2.61 9.74
CA ALA A 234 -0.41 3.03 8.99
C ALA A 234 -0.86 4.45 9.39
N ARG A 235 -0.88 4.77 10.70
CA ARG A 235 -1.14 6.14 11.16
C ARG A 235 -0.15 7.14 10.55
N THR A 236 1.13 6.81 10.55
CA THR A 236 2.18 7.70 10.00
C THR A 236 1.97 7.94 8.51
N GLN A 237 1.67 6.88 7.75
CA GLN A 237 1.44 6.98 6.31
C GLN A 237 0.15 7.72 5.95
N LEU A 238 -0.94 7.52 6.71
CA LEU A 238 -2.17 8.32 6.58
C LEU A 238 -1.93 9.82 6.80
N ILE A 239 -1.09 10.16 7.78
CA ILE A 239 -0.70 11.56 8.04
C ILE A 239 0.09 12.12 6.86
N LYS A 240 1.12 11.40 6.39
CA LYS A 240 1.92 11.81 5.22
C LYS A 240 1.05 12.02 3.99
N GLY A 241 0.19 11.06 3.65
CA GLY A 241 -0.72 11.16 2.49
C GLY A 241 -1.61 12.39 2.52
N GLY A 242 -2.21 12.71 3.68
CA GLY A 242 -3.03 13.91 3.84
C GLY A 242 -2.26 15.22 3.66
N TYR A 243 -1.08 15.34 4.28
CA TYR A 243 -0.24 16.54 4.21
C TYR A 243 0.38 16.72 2.82
N HIS A 244 0.82 15.63 2.18
CA HIS A 244 1.38 15.67 0.83
C HIS A 244 0.32 16.02 -0.21
N LEU A 245 -0.91 15.50 -0.08
CA LEU A 245 -2.02 15.90 -0.94
C LEU A 245 -2.31 17.40 -0.78
N ALA A 246 -2.45 17.89 0.45
CA ALA A 246 -2.71 19.31 0.70
C ALA A 246 -1.62 20.21 0.11
N SER A 247 -0.35 19.85 0.30
CA SER A 247 0.79 20.59 -0.25
C SER A 247 0.84 20.56 -1.78
N LEU A 248 0.48 19.43 -2.40
CA LEU A 248 0.42 19.32 -3.85
C LEU A 248 -0.66 20.24 -4.42
N LEU A 249 -1.86 20.23 -3.84
CA LEU A 249 -2.95 21.09 -4.28
C LEU A 249 -2.60 22.58 -4.14
N GLN A 250 -1.95 22.99 -3.05
CA GLN A 250 -1.45 24.35 -2.86
C GLN A 250 -0.35 24.73 -3.86
N THR A 251 0.49 23.77 -4.26
CA THR A 251 1.54 24.03 -5.25
C THR A 251 0.98 24.20 -6.65
N ILE A 252 -0.10 23.48 -6.98
CA ILE A 252 -0.79 23.60 -8.26
C ILE A 252 -1.63 24.90 -8.31
N TRP A 253 -2.27 25.26 -7.20
CA TRP A 253 -3.13 26.44 -7.06
C TRP A 253 -2.72 27.27 -5.83
N PRO A 254 -1.68 28.13 -5.97
CA PRO A 254 -1.18 28.95 -4.86
C PRO A 254 -2.14 30.08 -4.46
#